data_AF-A0A2T3B9U3-F1
#
_entry.id   AF-A0A2T3B9U3-F1
#
_cell.length_a   1.000
_cell.length_b   1.000
_cell.length_c   1.000
_cell.angle_alpha   90.00
_cell.angle_beta   90.00
_cell.angle_gamma   90.00
#
_symmetry.space_group_name_H-M   'P 1'
#
loop_
_entity.id
_entity.type
_entity.pdbx_description
1 polymer ?
#
loop_
_entity_poly.entity_id
_entity_poly.type
_entity_poly.pdbx_seq_one_letter_code
_entity_poly.pdbx_strand_id
1 'polypeptide(L)'
;MYLPKIFLLLLSSHLVLALVTLDTIRDLTSLTDECRDRITDEGDVIQLPGTPQVHLGSGQEDGGEIEDNITYALRILCSELFIALETPLSPPISSASSSQAVECQMVIEEYHAFLGATVQFLHEIQERQMKWRWDAQSGVRDELSWLQSLWASRSSNTQDRSFIEQQMKMYAETGCFGTSNEVLRRDVEIVEYINDLIDLFG
;
A
#
# COMPACT_ATOMS: atom_id res chain seq x y z
N MET A 1 56.41 -25.11 -2.32
CA MET A 1 55.06 -25.44 -1.82
C MET A 1 54.75 -24.54 -0.65
N TYR A 2 53.61 -23.87 -0.70
CA TYR A 2 52.89 -23.08 0.33
C TYR A 2 52.49 -21.68 -0.18
N LEU A 3 51.34 -21.66 -0.86
CA LEU A 3 50.50 -20.48 -1.06
C LEU A 3 49.79 -20.17 0.26
N PRO A 4 49.80 -18.92 0.76
CA PRO A 4 48.89 -18.53 1.82
C PRO A 4 47.50 -18.31 1.21
N LYS A 5 46.52 -18.96 1.83
CA LYS A 5 45.09 -18.83 1.59
C LYS A 5 44.67 -17.37 1.87
N ILE A 6 44.65 -16.53 0.83
CA ILE A 6 43.84 -15.32 0.85
C ILE A 6 42.41 -15.82 0.72
N PHE A 7 41.75 -15.93 1.87
CA PHE A 7 40.32 -16.13 2.00
C PHE A 7 39.66 -14.87 1.44
N LEU A 8 39.45 -14.88 0.12
CA LEU A 8 38.70 -13.89 -0.60
C LEU A 8 37.24 -14.07 -0.16
N LEU A 9 36.89 -13.43 0.95
CA LEU A 9 35.51 -13.13 1.34
C LEU A 9 34.95 -12.26 0.22
N LEU A 10 34.47 -12.93 -0.83
CA LEU A 10 33.42 -12.42 -1.69
C LEU A 10 32.19 -12.28 -0.78
N LEU A 11 32.15 -11.18 -0.03
CA LEU A 11 30.91 -10.51 0.31
C LEU A 11 30.29 -10.19 -1.04
N SER A 12 29.52 -11.14 -1.58
CA SER A 12 28.52 -10.87 -2.59
C SER A 12 27.54 -9.93 -1.92
N SER A 13 27.88 -8.64 -2.03
CA SER A 13 26.98 -7.51 -2.10
C SER A 13 25.58 -8.02 -2.43
N HIS A 14 24.73 -8.05 -1.42
CA HIS A 14 23.30 -8.18 -1.66
C HIS A 14 22.99 -6.92 -2.46
N LEU A 15 23.00 -7.05 -3.80
CA LEU A 15 22.21 -6.22 -4.69
C LEU A 15 20.78 -6.49 -4.26
N VAL A 16 20.43 -5.87 -3.14
CA VAL A 16 19.06 -5.63 -2.79
C VAL A 16 18.58 -4.82 -3.98
N LEU A 17 17.75 -5.41 -4.82
CA LEU A 17 16.92 -4.62 -5.72
C LEU A 17 15.70 -4.17 -4.90
N ALA A 18 15.15 -2.99 -5.16
CA ALA A 18 13.88 -2.61 -4.54
C ALA A 18 12.83 -3.62 -4.99
N LEU A 19 12.14 -4.30 -4.06
CA LEU A 19 11.18 -5.34 -4.44
C LEU A 19 9.90 -4.74 -5.04
N VAL A 20 9.59 -3.51 -4.62
CA VAL A 20 8.52 -2.69 -5.17
C VAL A 20 9.01 -2.02 -6.45
N THR A 21 8.19 -2.06 -7.50
CA THR A 21 8.45 -1.45 -8.81
C THR A 21 7.43 -0.36 -9.13
N LEU A 22 7.64 0.43 -10.19
CA LEU A 22 6.66 1.42 -10.64
C LEU A 22 5.33 0.76 -11.04
N ASP A 23 5.37 -0.43 -11.64
CA ASP A 23 4.16 -1.20 -11.94
C ASP A 23 3.44 -1.60 -10.66
N THR A 24 4.17 -2.02 -9.62
CA THR A 24 3.60 -2.29 -8.30
C THR A 24 2.87 -1.06 -7.74
N ILE A 25 3.41 0.15 -7.91
CA ILE A 25 2.75 1.39 -7.46
C ILE A 25 1.46 1.64 -8.25
N ARG A 26 1.46 1.45 -9.56
CA ARG A 26 0.25 1.58 -10.39
C ARG A 26 -0.83 0.58 -9.97
N ASP A 27 -0.45 -0.68 -9.78
CA ASP A 27 -1.36 -1.74 -9.38
C ASP A 27 -1.95 -1.48 -7.99
N LEU A 28 -1.12 -1.07 -7.02
CA LEU A 28 -1.58 -0.69 -5.69
C LEU A 28 -2.48 0.56 -5.72
N THR A 29 -2.23 1.51 -6.63
CA THR A 29 -3.10 2.68 -6.82
C THR A 29 -4.49 2.24 -7.27
N SER A 30 -4.57 1.44 -8.33
CA SER A 30 -5.83 0.91 -8.86
C SER A 30 -6.59 0.10 -7.80
N LEU A 31 -5.87 -0.77 -7.07
CA LEU A 31 -6.46 -1.57 -6.01
C LEU A 31 -7.01 -0.71 -4.87
N THR A 32 -6.29 0.34 -4.50
CA THR A 32 -6.72 1.28 -3.44
C THR A 32 -7.99 2.01 -3.86
N ASP A 33 -8.07 2.45 -5.11
CA ASP A 33 -9.28 3.05 -5.67
C ASP A 33 -10.45 2.04 -5.69
N GLU A 34 -10.23 0.79 -6.11
CA GLU A 34 -11.26 -0.25 -6.07
C GLU A 34 -11.74 -0.56 -4.64
N CYS A 35 -10.83 -0.57 -3.67
CA CYS A 35 -11.17 -0.76 -2.26
C CYS A 35 -11.97 0.42 -1.71
N ARG A 36 -11.62 1.65 -2.09
CA ARG A 36 -12.38 2.85 -1.76
C ARG A 36 -13.79 2.79 -2.35
N ASP A 37 -13.90 2.48 -3.63
CA ASP A 37 -15.18 2.48 -4.34
C ASP A 37 -16.13 1.44 -3.71
N ARG A 38 -15.61 0.28 -3.30
CA ARG A 38 -16.40 -0.74 -2.56
C ARG A 38 -16.98 -0.24 -1.25
N ILE A 39 -16.24 0.58 -0.50
CA ILE A 39 -16.74 1.10 0.79
C ILE A 39 -17.62 2.33 0.62
N THR A 40 -17.59 3.00 -0.55
CA THR A 40 -18.45 4.15 -0.89
C THR A 40 -19.74 3.77 -1.60
N ASP A 41 -19.73 2.71 -2.41
CA ASP A 41 -20.85 2.31 -3.27
C ASP A 41 -21.99 1.59 -2.52
N GLU A 42 -21.90 1.43 -1.20
CA GLU A 42 -23.01 0.90 -0.37
C GLU A 42 -24.20 1.87 -0.23
N GLY A 43 -24.28 2.86 -1.13
CA GLY A 43 -25.46 3.69 -1.40
C GLY A 43 -26.16 3.41 -2.74
N ASP A 44 -25.65 2.54 -3.64
CA ASP A 44 -26.32 2.26 -4.92
C ASP A 44 -26.45 0.75 -5.23
N VAL A 45 -27.69 0.32 -5.41
CA VAL A 45 -28.08 -1.08 -5.56
C VAL A 45 -27.68 -1.57 -6.95
N ILE A 46 -26.74 -2.51 -7.05
CA ILE A 46 -26.43 -3.20 -8.31
C ILE A 46 -27.66 -4.01 -8.76
N GLN A 47 -28.34 -3.49 -9.78
CA GLN A 47 -29.54 -4.07 -10.39
C GLN A 47 -29.15 -5.22 -11.33
N LEU A 48 -29.39 -6.47 -10.91
CA LEU A 48 -29.34 -7.64 -11.80
C LEU A 48 -30.63 -7.71 -12.65
N PRO A 49 -30.55 -8.00 -13.97
CA PRO A 49 -31.73 -8.06 -14.82
C PRO A 49 -32.51 -9.35 -14.55
N GLY A 50 -33.72 -9.22 -14.00
CA GLY A 50 -34.72 -10.31 -13.96
C GLY A 50 -35.35 -10.64 -12.61
N THR A 51 -35.04 -9.93 -11.53
CA THR A 51 -35.64 -10.16 -10.20
C THR A 51 -36.69 -9.08 -9.84
N PRO A 52 -37.82 -9.45 -9.21
CA PRO A 52 -38.89 -8.52 -8.90
C PRO A 52 -38.42 -7.50 -7.84
N GLN A 53 -38.76 -6.24 -8.08
CA GLN A 53 -38.41 -5.09 -7.25
C GLN A 53 -39.12 -5.20 -5.89
N VAL A 54 -38.37 -5.60 -4.86
CA VAL A 54 -38.79 -5.42 -3.47
C VAL A 54 -38.23 -4.08 -3.02
N HIS A 55 -39.07 -3.06 -2.99
CA HIS A 55 -38.74 -1.78 -2.36
C HIS A 55 -38.77 -1.98 -0.84
N LEU A 56 -37.63 -2.40 -0.28
CA LEU A 56 -37.37 -2.29 1.15
C LEU A 56 -36.88 -0.87 1.39
N GLY A 57 -37.75 -0.04 1.97
CA GLY A 57 -37.46 1.35 2.29
C GLY A 57 -36.25 1.49 3.21
N SER A 58 -35.59 2.66 3.11
CA SER A 58 -34.66 3.24 4.08
C SER A 58 -33.97 2.22 4.99
N GLY A 59 -33.08 1.40 4.40
CA GLY A 59 -32.18 0.56 5.17
C GLY A 59 -31.28 1.49 5.97
N GLN A 60 -31.45 1.50 7.28
CA GLN A 60 -30.46 2.09 8.17
C GLN A 60 -29.19 1.28 7.93
N GLU A 61 -28.17 1.89 7.30
CA GLU A 61 -26.84 1.30 7.13
C GLU A 61 -26.46 0.60 8.44
N ASP A 62 -26.17 -0.71 8.40
CA ASP A 62 -25.76 -1.43 9.60
C ASP A 62 -24.27 -1.20 9.79
N GLY A 63 -23.90 -0.48 10.86
CA GLY A 63 -22.50 -0.21 11.18
C GLY A 63 -21.63 -1.47 11.25
N GLY A 64 -22.19 -2.64 11.57
CA GLY A 64 -21.45 -3.90 11.54
C GLY A 64 -21.14 -4.40 10.13
N GLU A 65 -22.09 -4.33 9.19
CA GLU A 65 -21.88 -4.72 7.80
C GLU A 65 -20.84 -3.80 7.12
N ILE A 66 -20.95 -2.49 7.36
CA ILE A 66 -19.96 -1.51 6.88
C ILE A 66 -18.58 -1.81 7.46
N GLU A 67 -18.49 -2.17 8.75
CA GLU A 67 -17.23 -2.53 9.41
C GLU A 67 -16.57 -3.74 8.74
N ASP A 68 -17.35 -4.79 8.49
CA ASP A 68 -16.88 -6.03 7.85
C ASP A 68 -16.36 -5.75 6.43
N ASN A 69 -17.06 -4.90 5.66
CA ASN A 69 -16.66 -4.52 4.31
C ASN A 69 -15.36 -3.71 4.29
N ILE A 70 -15.21 -2.74 5.18
CA ILE A 70 -13.94 -1.99 5.32
C ILE A 70 -12.81 -2.93 5.75
N THR A 71 -13.06 -3.79 6.73
CA THR A 71 -12.07 -4.77 7.22
C THR A 71 -11.60 -5.66 6.07
N TYR A 72 -12.53 -6.15 5.25
CA TYR A 72 -12.21 -6.96 4.09
C TYR A 72 -11.40 -6.19 3.03
N ALA A 73 -11.78 -4.95 2.73
CA ALA A 73 -11.07 -4.09 1.78
C ALA A 73 -9.63 -3.81 2.24
N LEU A 74 -9.44 -3.43 3.50
CA LEU A 74 -8.12 -3.25 4.10
C LEU A 74 -7.28 -4.52 4.04
N ARG A 75 -7.88 -5.69 4.34
CA ARG A 75 -7.19 -6.97 4.31
C ARG A 75 -6.68 -7.32 2.93
N ILE A 76 -7.46 -7.05 1.87
CA ILE A 76 -7.00 -7.21 0.49
C ILE A 76 -5.79 -6.32 0.23
N LEU A 77 -5.90 -5.02 0.52
CA LEU A 77 -4.82 -4.07 0.28
C LEU A 77 -3.54 -4.44 1.06
N CYS A 78 -3.67 -4.81 2.33
CA CYS A 78 -2.54 -5.25 3.15
C CYS A 78 -1.90 -6.54 2.62
N SER A 79 -2.71 -7.48 2.13
CA SER A 79 -2.20 -8.73 1.56
C SER A 79 -1.38 -8.49 0.29
N GLU A 80 -1.87 -7.64 -0.62
CA GLU A 80 -1.15 -7.30 -1.85
C GLU A 80 0.12 -6.49 -1.55
N LEU A 81 0.05 -5.55 -0.60
CA LEU A 81 1.23 -4.83 -0.12
C LEU A 81 2.27 -5.78 0.48
N PHE A 82 1.84 -6.73 1.32
CA PHE A 82 2.72 -7.75 1.89
C PHE A 82 3.37 -8.61 0.80
N ILE A 83 2.60 -9.06 -0.20
CA ILE A 83 3.13 -9.82 -1.34
C ILE A 83 4.18 -9.01 -2.10
N ALA A 84 3.94 -7.71 -2.34
CA ALA A 84 4.90 -6.82 -2.97
C ALA A 84 6.20 -6.68 -2.15
N LEU A 85 6.11 -6.72 -0.81
CA LEU A 85 7.26 -6.68 0.08
C LEU A 85 8.02 -8.01 0.17
N GLU A 86 7.35 -9.14 -0.06
CA GLU A 86 7.92 -10.50 0.01
C GLU A 86 8.52 -10.97 -1.31
N THR A 87 7.98 -10.52 -2.45
CA THR A 87 8.34 -11.07 -3.76
C THR A 87 9.77 -10.70 -4.13
N PRO A 88 10.71 -11.67 -4.20
CA PRO A 88 12.07 -11.40 -4.64
C PRO A 88 12.03 -11.05 -6.13
N LEU A 89 12.63 -9.92 -6.53
CA LEU A 89 12.82 -9.65 -7.95
C LEU A 89 13.59 -10.83 -8.55
N SER A 90 12.98 -11.47 -9.55
CA SER A 90 13.69 -12.44 -10.36
C SER A 90 15.00 -11.79 -10.84
N PRO A 91 16.14 -12.51 -10.81
CA PRO A 91 17.41 -11.93 -11.18
C PRO A 91 17.29 -11.33 -12.58
N PRO A 92 17.88 -10.15 -12.83
CA PRO A 92 17.73 -9.49 -14.11
C PRO A 92 18.23 -10.43 -15.19
N ILE A 93 17.32 -10.90 -16.03
CA ILE A 93 17.69 -11.49 -17.30
C ILE A 93 18.49 -10.39 -17.99
N SER A 94 19.79 -10.64 -18.18
CA SER A 94 20.71 -9.71 -18.80
C SER A 94 20.28 -9.42 -20.23
N SER A 95 19.39 -8.45 -20.43
CA SER A 95 19.05 -7.88 -21.73
C SER A 95 17.97 -6.81 -21.61
N ALA A 96 18.38 -5.56 -21.41
CA ALA A 96 17.81 -4.42 -22.14
C ALA A 96 18.67 -3.18 -21.88
N SER A 97 19.74 -3.07 -22.67
CA SER A 97 20.24 -1.77 -23.09
C SER A 97 19.12 -1.04 -23.84
N SER A 98 18.36 -0.20 -23.14
CA SER A 98 17.75 0.98 -23.73
C SER A 98 17.57 2.01 -22.63
N SER A 99 18.40 3.03 -22.70
CA SER A 99 18.17 4.35 -22.15
C SER A 99 16.83 4.92 -22.67
N GLN A 100 15.71 4.36 -22.22
CA GLN A 100 14.47 5.11 -22.16
C GLN A 100 14.74 6.21 -21.13
N ALA A 101 14.71 7.46 -21.59
CA ALA A 101 14.64 8.56 -20.66
C ALA A 101 13.43 8.30 -19.78
N VAL A 102 13.66 8.05 -18.50
CA VAL A 102 12.58 7.95 -17.52
C VAL A 102 11.86 9.29 -17.58
N GLU A 103 10.59 9.27 -18.00
CA GLU A 103 9.78 10.48 -18.02
C GLU A 103 9.46 10.84 -16.57
N CYS A 104 10.32 11.68 -15.97
CA CYS A 104 10.19 12.02 -14.56
C CYS A 104 8.85 12.65 -14.20
N GLN A 105 8.21 13.32 -15.16
CA GLN A 105 6.85 13.81 -14.99
C GLN A 105 5.88 12.67 -14.66
N MET A 106 5.92 11.58 -15.43
CA MET A 106 5.07 10.40 -15.23
C MET A 106 5.36 9.71 -13.89
N VAL A 107 6.64 9.51 -13.56
CA VAL A 107 7.03 8.87 -12.28
C VAL A 107 6.53 9.66 -11.07
N ILE A 108 6.66 11.00 -11.13
CA ILE A 108 6.21 11.89 -10.06
C ILE A 108 4.68 11.90 -9.98
N GLU A 109 3.99 11.94 -11.13
CA GLU A 109 2.53 11.88 -11.20
C GLU A 109 1.98 10.59 -10.61
N GLU A 110 2.56 9.44 -10.96
CA GLU A 110 2.16 8.12 -10.44
C GLU A 110 2.39 8.00 -8.94
N TYR A 111 3.52 8.50 -8.44
CA TYR A 111 3.78 8.57 -7.01
C TYR A 111 2.71 9.38 -6.27
N HIS A 112 2.40 10.58 -6.76
CA HIS A 112 1.39 11.42 -6.14
C HIS A 112 -0.03 10.88 -6.30
N ALA A 113 -0.33 10.21 -7.41
CA ALA A 113 -1.61 9.52 -7.61
C ALA A 113 -1.80 8.41 -6.58
N PHE A 114 -0.77 7.59 -6.35
CA PHE A 114 -0.80 6.55 -5.33
C PHE A 114 -1.05 7.09 -3.93
N LEU A 115 -0.31 8.13 -3.53
CA LEU A 115 -0.52 8.78 -2.23
C LEU A 115 -1.92 9.40 -2.14
N GLY A 116 -2.39 10.03 -3.21
CA GLY A 116 -3.73 10.62 -3.29
C GLY A 116 -4.83 9.59 -3.10
N ALA A 117 -4.74 8.45 -3.79
CA ALA A 117 -5.66 7.32 -3.65
C ALA A 117 -5.65 6.78 -2.21
N THR A 118 -4.46 6.61 -1.63
CA THR A 118 -4.30 6.16 -0.23
C THR A 118 -4.98 7.11 0.76
N VAL A 119 -4.73 8.41 0.64
CA VAL A 119 -5.36 9.43 1.51
C VAL A 119 -6.88 9.41 1.38
N GLN A 120 -7.41 9.32 0.16
CA GLN A 120 -8.86 9.27 -0.06
C GLN A 120 -9.48 8.00 0.54
N PHE A 121 -8.84 6.86 0.38
CA PHE A 121 -9.29 5.60 1.00
C PHE A 121 -9.31 5.70 2.54
N LEU A 122 -8.23 6.19 3.15
CA LEU A 122 -8.17 6.41 4.60
C LEU A 122 -9.22 7.42 5.10
N HIS A 123 -9.47 8.46 4.31
CA HIS A 123 -10.50 9.45 4.62
C HIS A 123 -11.91 8.84 4.65
N GLU A 124 -12.24 7.96 3.70
CA GLU A 124 -13.53 7.25 3.73
C GLU A 124 -13.67 6.36 4.97
N ILE A 125 -12.59 5.72 5.40
CA ILE A 125 -12.58 4.94 6.66
C ILE A 125 -12.78 5.86 7.86
N GLN A 126 -12.08 7.01 7.89
CA GLN A 126 -12.21 8.00 8.95
C GLN A 126 -13.66 8.50 9.09
N GLU A 127 -14.31 8.87 8.00
CA GLU A 127 -15.69 9.35 8.02
C GLU A 127 -16.65 8.30 8.61
N ARG A 128 -16.46 7.03 8.26
CA ARG A 128 -17.27 5.91 8.79
C ARG A 128 -16.96 5.65 10.26
N GLN A 129 -15.69 5.73 10.67
CA GLN A 129 -15.31 5.62 12.08
C GLN A 129 -15.90 6.77 12.91
N MET A 130 -15.92 8.00 12.40
CA MET A 130 -16.53 9.14 13.09
C MET A 130 -18.05 8.99 13.24
N LYS A 131 -18.70 8.36 12.27
CA LYS A 131 -20.15 8.07 12.26
C LYS A 131 -20.52 6.94 13.22
N TRP A 132 -19.85 5.80 13.12
CA TRP A 132 -20.22 4.56 13.82
C TRP A 132 -19.49 4.35 15.15
N ARG A 133 -18.31 4.96 15.32
CA ARG A 133 -17.50 4.92 16.54
C ARG A 133 -17.24 3.49 17.00
N TRP A 134 -16.69 2.67 16.10
CA TRP A 134 -16.24 1.35 16.44
C TRP A 134 -15.12 1.43 17.49
N ASP A 135 -15.02 0.40 18.32
CA ASP A 135 -14.11 0.39 19.46
C ASP A 135 -12.78 -0.33 19.14
N ALA A 136 -11.95 -0.49 20.17
CA ALA A 136 -10.62 -1.09 20.07
C ALA A 136 -10.62 -2.55 19.58
N GLN A 137 -11.76 -3.23 19.60
CA GLN A 137 -11.93 -4.61 19.13
C GLN A 137 -12.34 -4.68 17.65
N SER A 138 -12.46 -3.52 17.00
CA SER A 138 -12.85 -3.43 15.59
C SER A 138 -11.86 -4.12 14.66
N GLY A 139 -12.38 -4.89 13.71
CA GLY A 139 -11.57 -5.49 12.65
C GLY A 139 -10.85 -4.43 11.80
N VAL A 140 -11.46 -3.26 11.64
CA VAL A 140 -10.88 -2.12 10.89
C VAL A 140 -9.61 -1.64 11.57
N ARG A 141 -9.61 -1.52 12.90
CA ARG A 141 -8.43 -1.09 13.67
C ARG A 141 -7.28 -2.08 13.56
N ASP A 142 -7.58 -3.39 13.62
CA ASP A 142 -6.58 -4.44 13.48
C ASP A 142 -5.91 -4.38 12.10
N GLU A 143 -6.70 -4.21 11.04
CA GLU A 143 -6.18 -4.12 9.68
C GLU A 143 -5.43 -2.80 9.41
N LEU A 144 -5.88 -1.68 9.96
CA LEU A 144 -5.12 -0.42 9.93
C LEU A 144 -3.77 -0.54 10.64
N SER A 145 -3.73 -1.24 11.78
CA SER A 145 -2.49 -1.51 12.51
C SER A 145 -1.54 -2.40 11.69
N TRP A 146 -2.09 -3.35 10.93
CA TRP A 146 -1.30 -4.16 10.01
C TRP A 146 -0.78 -3.33 8.82
N LEU A 147 -1.61 -2.50 8.21
CA LEU A 147 -1.21 -1.55 7.15
C LEU A 147 -0.06 -0.66 7.62
N GLN A 148 -0.19 -0.05 8.80
CA GLN A 148 0.84 0.77 9.43
C GLN A 148 2.16 0.01 9.57
N SER A 149 2.06 -1.23 10.06
CA SER A 149 3.22 -2.10 10.29
C SER A 149 3.92 -2.48 8.98
N LEU A 150 3.18 -2.77 7.91
CA LEU A 150 3.75 -3.03 6.58
C LEU A 150 4.39 -1.77 5.98
N TRP A 151 3.76 -0.62 6.19
CA TRP A 151 4.22 0.64 5.64
C TRP A 151 5.55 1.05 6.27
N ALA A 152 5.63 1.07 7.60
CA ALA A 152 6.69 1.72 8.35
C ALA A 152 7.71 0.77 9.02
N SER A 153 7.34 -0.50 9.27
CA SER A 153 8.21 -1.44 9.99
C SER A 153 8.83 -2.49 9.10
N ARG A 154 10.09 -2.84 9.41
CA ARG A 154 10.81 -3.96 8.83
C ARG A 154 10.36 -5.31 9.38
N SER A 155 9.87 -5.35 10.63
CA SER A 155 9.56 -6.60 11.33
C SER A 155 8.31 -7.33 10.81
N SER A 156 7.61 -6.71 9.86
CA SER A 156 6.30 -7.16 9.39
C SER A 156 6.38 -8.13 8.22
N ASN A 157 7.58 -8.39 7.69
CA ASN A 157 7.82 -9.33 6.57
C ASN A 157 9.19 -10.01 6.71
N THR A 158 9.35 -11.12 5.99
CA THR A 158 10.55 -11.98 6.01
C THR A 158 11.77 -11.34 5.33
N GLN A 159 11.54 -10.27 4.56
CA GLN A 159 12.61 -9.54 3.87
C GLN A 159 13.22 -8.43 4.75
N ASP A 160 12.72 -8.21 5.96
CA ASP A 160 13.13 -7.16 6.89
C ASP A 160 13.08 -5.75 6.25
N ARG A 161 12.00 -5.43 5.52
CA ARG A 161 11.87 -4.16 4.76
C ARG A 161 10.53 -3.48 4.94
N SER A 162 10.55 -2.20 5.27
CA SER A 162 9.33 -1.39 5.23
C SER A 162 9.01 -0.96 3.79
N PHE A 163 7.74 -0.67 3.51
CA PHE A 163 7.33 -0.14 2.21
C PHE A 163 7.99 1.22 1.89
N ILE A 164 8.17 2.07 2.90
CA ILE A 164 8.91 3.34 2.77
C ILE A 164 10.31 3.09 2.21
N GLU A 165 11.03 2.12 2.76
CA GLU A 165 12.41 1.84 2.34
C GLU A 165 12.48 1.32 0.91
N GLN A 166 11.49 0.55 0.50
CA GLN A 166 11.39 0.04 -0.87
C GLN A 166 11.10 1.19 -1.84
N GLN A 167 10.15 2.07 -1.52
CA GLN A 167 9.84 3.25 -2.33
C GLN A 167 11.04 4.20 -2.41
N MET A 168 11.69 4.52 -1.30
CA MET A 168 12.88 5.36 -1.27
C MET A 168 13.97 4.83 -2.19
N LYS A 169 14.20 3.52 -2.15
CA LYS A 169 15.22 2.87 -2.98
C LYS A 169 14.82 2.88 -4.46
N MET A 170 13.60 2.50 -4.77
CA MET A 170 13.08 2.47 -6.14
C MET A 170 13.15 3.87 -6.78
N TYR A 171 12.63 4.90 -6.10
CA TYR A 171 12.63 6.26 -6.63
C TYR A 171 14.03 6.89 -6.69
N ALA A 172 14.94 6.52 -5.79
CA ALA A 172 16.34 6.94 -5.89
C ALA A 172 17.00 6.45 -7.19
N GLU A 173 16.67 5.25 -7.68
CA GLU A 173 17.19 4.70 -8.94
C GLU A 173 16.66 5.45 -10.17
N THR A 174 15.48 6.07 -10.09
CA THR A 174 14.92 6.91 -11.18
C THR A 174 15.61 8.27 -11.32
N GLY A 175 16.16 8.81 -10.22
CA GLY A 175 16.71 10.17 -10.17
C GLY A 175 15.69 11.31 -10.27
N CYS A 176 14.39 11.01 -10.38
CA CYS A 176 13.35 12.00 -10.68
C CYS A 176 13.01 12.93 -9.52
N PHE A 177 13.25 12.51 -8.27
CA PHE A 177 13.04 13.33 -7.07
C PHE A 177 14.28 14.14 -6.65
N GLY A 178 15.38 14.06 -7.40
CA GLY A 178 16.61 14.79 -7.15
C GLY A 178 17.16 14.57 -5.74
N THR A 179 17.53 15.65 -5.04
CA THR A 179 17.98 15.61 -3.64
C THR A 179 16.85 15.81 -2.63
N SER A 180 15.59 15.79 -3.09
CA SER A 180 14.44 15.99 -2.22
C SER A 180 14.20 14.75 -1.36
N ASN A 181 13.97 14.95 -0.06
CA ASN A 181 13.45 13.91 0.82
C ASN A 181 11.92 13.79 0.72
N GLU A 182 11.34 14.20 -0.41
CA GLU A 182 9.89 14.22 -0.61
C GLU A 182 9.26 12.86 -0.44
N VAL A 183 9.85 11.82 -1.03
CA VAL A 183 9.34 10.45 -0.90
C VAL A 183 9.18 10.08 0.57
N LEU A 184 10.28 10.14 1.33
CA LEU A 184 10.26 9.86 2.76
C LEU A 184 9.28 10.75 3.53
N ARG A 185 9.27 12.07 3.29
CA ARG A 185 8.41 13.01 4.02
C ARG A 185 6.94 12.67 3.81
N ARG A 186 6.52 12.44 2.57
CA ARG A 186 5.12 12.15 2.24
C ARG A 186 4.68 10.79 2.75
N ASP A 187 5.56 9.79 2.67
CA ASP A 187 5.30 8.49 3.26
C ASP A 187 5.12 8.55 4.78
N VAL A 188 5.91 9.39 5.47
CA VAL A 188 5.72 9.64 6.91
C VAL A 188 4.37 10.32 7.18
N GLU A 189 3.93 11.27 6.34
CA GLU A 189 2.60 11.89 6.46
C GLU A 189 1.47 10.84 6.36
N ILE A 190 1.59 9.83 5.49
CA ILE A 190 0.62 8.71 5.42
C ILE A 190 0.63 7.89 6.71
N VAL A 191 1.81 7.56 7.24
CA VAL A 191 1.92 6.77 8.48
C VAL A 191 1.35 7.54 9.67
N GLU A 192 1.61 8.85 9.76
CA GLU A 192 1.01 9.73 10.77
C GLU A 192 -0.52 9.72 10.65
N TYR A 193 -1.06 9.82 9.44
CA TYR A 193 -2.50 9.73 9.24
C TYR A 193 -3.07 8.36 9.67
N ILE A 194 -2.41 7.25 9.33
CA ILE A 194 -2.86 5.93 9.76
C ILE A 194 -2.85 5.82 11.29
N ASN A 195 -1.81 6.32 11.96
CA ASN A 195 -1.74 6.32 13.43
C ASN A 195 -2.88 7.15 14.05
N ASP A 196 -3.10 8.37 13.56
CA ASP A 196 -4.19 9.24 14.03
C ASP A 196 -5.55 8.56 13.86
N LEU A 197 -5.76 7.84 12.76
CA LEU A 197 -6.98 7.09 12.50
C LEU A 197 -7.13 5.89 13.43
N ILE A 198 -6.06 5.13 13.71
CA ILE A 198 -6.06 4.04 14.69
C ILE A 198 -6.45 4.55 16.08
N ASP A 199 -5.94 5.72 16.47
CA ASP A 199 -6.22 6.34 17.77
C ASP A 199 -7.70 6.71 17.94
N LEU A 200 -8.46 6.90 16.85
CA LEU A 200 -9.92 7.15 16.92
C LEU A 200 -10.73 5.96 17.43
N PHE A 201 -10.15 4.76 17.49
CA PHE A 201 -10.84 3.55 17.95
C PHE A 201 -10.69 3.29 19.47
N GLY A 202 -9.84 4.07 20.17
CA GLY A 202 -9.67 4.02 21.62
C GLY A 202 -8.50 3.16 22.09
#